data_AF-A0A943JKK3-F1
#
_entry.id   AF-A0A943JKK3-F1
#
_cell.length_a   1.000
_cell.length_b   1.000
_cell.length_c   1.000
_cell.angle_alpha   90.00
_cell.angle_beta   90.00
_cell.angle_gamma   90.00
#
_symmetry.space_group_name_H-M   'P 1'
#
loop_
_entity.id
_entity.type
_entity.pdbx_description
1 polymer ?
#
loop_
_entity_poly.entity_id
_entity_poly.type
_entity_poly.pdbx_seq_one_letter_code
_entity_poly.pdbx_strand_id
1 'polypeptide(L)' 'MKIIGIFNKREEQIGFRLGGMETNLIQNKNELEEKLADIMQSTDVGILVISKEIFDLLPQRFEKIQKGQFPLLLRID' A
#
# COMPACT_ATOMS: atom_id res chain seq x y z
N MET A 1 -15.25 1.87 3.28
CA MET A 1 -14.00 2.49 2.81
C MET A 1 -12.93 2.28 3.86
N LYS A 2 -11.92 1.49 3.53
CA LYS A 2 -10.78 1.15 4.37
C LYS A 2 -9.53 1.91 3.93
N ILE A 3 -8.65 2.12 4.89
CA ILE A 3 -7.30 2.64 4.67
C ILE A 3 -6.36 1.45 4.85
N ILE A 4 -5.56 1.15 3.82
CA ILE A 4 -4.59 0.06 3.86
C ILE A 4 -3.19 0.65 3.75
N GLY A 5 -2.30 0.25 4.65
CA GLY A 5 -0.88 0.54 4.60
C GLY A 5 -0.06 -0.66 4.09
N ILE A 6 0.93 -0.40 3.25
CA ILE A 6 1.96 -1.37 2.87
C ILE A 6 3.33 -0.79 3.21
N PHE A 7 4.08 -1.49 4.05
CA PHE A 7 5.37 -1.06 4.56
C PHE A 7 6.40 -2.18 4.42
N ASN A 8 7.67 -1.83 4.31
CA ASN A 8 8.79 -2.77 4.38
C ASN A 8 9.46 -2.79 5.76
N LYS A 9 9.26 -1.73 6.57
CA LYS A 9 9.76 -1.62 7.94
C LYS A 9 8.69 -1.99 8.95
N ARG A 10 9.09 -2.82 9.92
CA ARG A 10 8.20 -3.26 11.00
C ARG A 10 7.79 -2.11 11.92
N GLU A 11 8.67 -1.13 12.15
CA GLU A 11 8.39 0.02 13.02
C GLU A 11 7.24 0.89 12.47
N GLU A 12 7.32 1.25 11.19
CA GLU A 12 6.26 1.98 10.49
C GLU A 12 4.95 1.21 10.53
N GLN A 13 4.98 -0.08 10.16
CA GLN A 13 3.81 -0.95 10.20
C GLN A 13 3.14 -0.94 11.59
N ILE A 14 3.92 -1.10 12.67
CA ILE A 14 3.39 -1.12 14.03
C ILE A 14 2.77 0.23 14.38
N GLY A 15 3.45 1.34 14.09
CA GLY A 15 2.96 2.69 14.39
C GLY A 15 1.60 2.95 13.75
N PHE A 16 1.47 2.62 12.47
CA PHE A 16 0.22 2.77 11.73
C PHE A 16 -0.88 1.80 12.20
N ARG A 17 -0.51 0.56 12.56
CA ARG A 17 -1.47 -0.42 13.09
C ARG A 17 -2.03 0.02 14.45
N LEU A 18 -1.21 0.64 15.30
CA LEU A 18 -1.65 1.23 16.57
C LEU A 18 -2.64 2.39 16.35
N GLY A 19 -2.51 3.10 15.22
CA GLY A 19 -3.46 4.12 14.78
C GLY A 19 -4.77 3.58 14.20
N GLY A 20 -4.97 2.25 14.20
CA GLY A 20 -6.19 1.60 13.68
C GLY A 20 -6.20 1.37 12.17
N MET A 21 -5.06 1.55 11.49
CA MET A 21 -4.94 1.24 10.05
C MET A 21 -4.68 -0.25 9.82
N GLU A 22 -5.26 -0.80 8.75
CA GLU A 22 -4.92 -2.15 8.29
C GLU A 22 -3.57 -2.12 7.56
N THR A 23 -2.56 -2.79 8.10
CA THR A 23 -1.17 -2.69 7.60
C THR A 23 -0.60 -4.03 7.18
N ASN A 24 0.08 -4.07 6.05
CA ASN A 24 0.81 -5.23 5.53
C ASN A 24 2.31 -4.96 5.55
N LEU A 25 3.08 -5.94 6.02
CA LEU A 25 4.53 -5.92 5.96
C LEU A 25 4.96 -6.76 4.76
N ILE A 26 5.63 -6.14 3.78
CA ILE A 26 6.06 -6.79 2.56
C ILE A 26 7.54 -6.50 2.34
N GLN A 27 8.33 -7.55 2.14
CA GLN A 27 9.77 -7.44 1.89
C GLN A 27 10.12 -7.76 0.43
N ASN A 28 9.26 -8.53 -0.25
CA ASN A 28 9.54 -9.07 -1.57
C ASN A 28 8.59 -8.49 -2.63
N LYS A 29 9.12 -8.30 -3.83
CA LYS A 29 8.35 -7.80 -4.98
C LYS A 29 7.16 -8.70 -5.35
N ASN A 30 7.33 -10.02 -5.28
CA ASN A 30 6.28 -10.98 -5.65
C ASN A 30 5.07 -10.87 -4.70
N GLU A 31 5.33 -10.83 -3.39
CA GLU A 31 4.31 -10.62 -2.36
C GLU A 31 3.58 -9.28 -2.54
N LEU A 32 4.31 -8.23 -2.91
CA LEU A 32 3.74 -6.92 -3.20
C LEU A 32 2.78 -6.97 -4.38
N GLU A 33 3.14 -7.70 -5.42
CA GLU A 33 2.33 -7.82 -6.64
C GLU A 33 1.03 -8.60 -6.41
N GLU A 34 1.09 -9.69 -5.66
CA GLU A 34 -0.10 -10.44 -5.23
C GLU A 34 -1.01 -9.55 -4.37
N LYS A 35 -0.45 -8.91 -3.34
CA LYS A 35 -1.25 -8.11 -2.42
C LYS A 35 -1.91 -6.90 -3.09
N LEU A 36 -1.19 -6.24 -4.00
CA LEU A 36 -1.75 -5.16 -4.79
C LEU A 36 -2.85 -5.65 -5.75
N ALA A 37 -2.77 -6.87 -6.29
CA ALA A 37 -3.84 -7.42 -7.11
C ALA A 37 -5.13 -7.59 -6.29
N ASP A 38 -5.02 -8.11 -5.07
CA ASP A 38 -6.14 -8.25 -4.13
C ASP A 38 -6.75 -6.88 -3.78
N ILE A 39 -5.90 -5.89 -3.49
CA ILE A 39 -6.34 -4.53 -3.15
C ILE A 39 -7.06 -3.88 -4.32
N MET A 40 -6.56 -4.05 -5.55
CA MET A 40 -7.18 -3.48 -6.74
C MET A 40 -8.50 -4.13 -7.13
N GLN A 41 -8.73 -5.39 -6.74
CA GLN A 41 -10.02 -6.06 -6.93
C GLN A 41 -11.05 -5.65 -5.86
N SER A 42 -10.59 -5.11 -4.73
CA SER A 42 -11.46 -4.68 -3.64
C SER A 42 -11.96 -3.25 -3.86
N THR A 43 -13.28 -3.09 -3.97
CA THR A 43 -13.94 -1.78 -4.07
C THR A 43 -14.06 -1.05 -2.73
N ASP A 44 -13.69 -1.70 -1.62
CA ASP A 44 -13.78 -1.13 -0.28
C ASP A 44 -12.52 -0.34 0.11
N VAL A 45 -11.45 -0.38 -0.68
CA VAL A 45 -10.20 0.34 -0.38
C VAL A 45 -10.28 1.77 -0.90
N GLY A 46 -10.31 2.73 0.03
CA GLY A 46 -10.37 4.15 -0.32
C GLY A 46 -8.98 4.78 -0.45
N ILE A 47 -8.06 4.41 0.44
CA ILE A 47 -6.71 4.99 0.53
C ILE A 47 -5.70 3.86 0.67
N LEU A 48 -4.64 3.93 -0.12
CA LEU A 48 -3.48 3.06 -0.07
C LEU A 48 -2.27 3.87 0.37
N VAL A 49 -1.78 3.62 1.57
CA VAL A 49 -0.59 4.25 2.16
C VAL A 49 0.61 3.37 1.90
N ILE A 50 1.69 3.93 1.34
CA ILE A 50 2.92 3.19 1.06
C ILE A 50 4.16 3.98 1.45
N SER A 51 5.20 3.28 1.93
CA SER A 51 6.52 3.89 2.10
C SER A 51 7.21 4.08 0.75
N LYS A 52 8.18 5.00 0.71
CA LYS A 52 9.02 5.24 -0.47
C LYS A 52 9.72 3.97 -0.96
N GLU A 53 10.22 3.15 -0.05
CA GLU A 53 10.90 1.91 -0.44
C GLU A 53 9.94 0.91 -1.10
N ILE A 54 8.68 0.86 -0.65
CA ILE A 54 7.65 0.03 -1.30
C ILE A 54 7.33 0.57 -2.69
N PHE A 55 7.24 1.89 -2.86
CA PHE A 55 7.03 2.51 -4.17
C PHE A 55 8.15 2.13 -5.16
N ASP A 56 9.41 2.20 -4.70
CA ASP A 56 10.60 1.95 -5.53
C ASP A 56 10.69 0.48 -6.02
N LEU A 57 10.02 -0.47 -5.37
CA LEU A 57 9.96 -1.86 -5.82
C LEU A 57 9.11 -2.06 -7.09
N LEU A 58 8.04 -1.27 -7.25
CA LEU A 58 7.05 -1.43 -8.33
C LEU A 58 6.49 -0.07 -8.84
N PRO A 59 7.33 0.89 -9.24
CA PRO A 59 6.90 2.27 -9.55
C PRO A 59 5.86 2.31 -10.68
N GLN A 60 6.06 1.51 -11.74
CA GLN A 60 5.14 1.47 -12.89
C GLN A 60 3.72 1.04 -12.51
N ARG A 61 3.56 0.20 -11.48
CA ARG A 61 2.24 -0.27 -11.04
C ARG A 61 1.55 0.82 -10.21
N PHE A 62 2.28 1.47 -9.32
CA PHE A 62 1.77 2.58 -8.53
C PHE A 62 1.41 3.81 -9.36
N GLU A 63 2.16 4.11 -10.42
CA GLU A 63 1.80 5.18 -11.37
C GLU A 63 0.46 4.91 -12.06
N LYS A 64 0.16 3.64 -12.38
CA LYS A 64 -1.16 3.26 -12.92
C LYS A 64 -2.27 3.46 -11.90
N ILE A 65 -2.02 3.13 -10.63
CA ILE A 65 -2.96 3.34 -9.53
C ILE A 65 -3.22 4.83 -9.31
N GLN A 66 -2.17 5.67 -9.35
CA GLN A 66 -2.27 7.11 -9.19
C GLN A 66 -3.08 7.79 -10.30
N LYS A 67 -3.06 7.25 -11.52
CA LYS A 67 -3.89 7.72 -12.65
C LYS A 67 -5.35 7.23 -12.55
N GLY A 68 -5.62 6.23 -11.72
CA GLY A 68 -6.95 5.71 -11.45
C GLY A 68 -7.75 6.61 -10.52
N GLN A 69 -9.04 6.30 -10.36
CA GLN A 69 -9.94 7.06 -9.49
C GLN A 69 -9.87 6.58 -8.03
N PHE A 70 -9.66 5.28 -7.81
CA PHE A 70 -9.49 4.65 -6.50
C PHE A 70 -8.59 3.40 -6.60
N PRO A 71 -7.87 3.04 -5.53
CA PRO A 71 -7.68 3.78 -4.27
C PRO A 71 -6.76 5.00 -4.42
N LEU A 72 -6.92 6.01 -3.55
CA LEU A 72 -6.01 7.16 -3.47
C LEU A 72 -4.64 6.69 -2.96
N LEU A 73 -3.58 6.96 -3.72
CA LEU A 73 -2.22 6.64 -3.33
C LEU A 73 -1.63 7.73 -2.43
N LEU A 74 -1.32 7.39 -1.19
CA LEU A 74 -0.57 8.24 -0.25
C LEU A 74 0.84 7.69 -0.08
N ARG A 75 1.85 8.44 -0.53
CA ARG A 75 3.26 8.09 -0.32
C ARG A 75 3.78 8.81 0.91
N ILE A 76 4.41 8.07 1.81
CA ILE A 76 5.17 8.62 2.94
C ILE A 76 6.67 8.50 2.63
N ASP A 77 7.42 9.58 2.91
CA ASP A 77 8.88 9.66 2.75
C ASP A 77 9.62 9.14 3.99
#